data_AF-A0A2G6QY64-F1
#
_entry.id   AF-A0A2G6QY64-F1
#
_cell.length_a   1.000
_cell.length_b   1.000
_cell.length_c   1.000
_cell.angle_alpha   90.00
_cell.angle_beta   90.00
_cell.angle_gamma   90.00
#
_symmetry.space_group_name_H-M   'P 1'
#
loop_
_entity.id
_entity.type
_entity.pdbx_description
1 polymer ?
#
loop_
_entity_poly.entity_id
_entity_poly.type
_entity_poly.pdbx_seq_one_letter_code
_entity_poly.pdbx_strand_id
1 'polypeptide(L)'
;KNHNAAAAKYTYRAANVQRWINKPGESKKLTKKIIFLTFDDGPSSLTPKILDVLKAEKVPATFFVLGKEAPKNKSTLRRMIAEGHAVTIHSYSHNYNYLYPGR
;
A
#
# COMPACT_ATOMS: atom_id res chain seq x y z
N LYS A 1 -9.99 -4.10 7.81
CA LYS A 1 -10.55 -5.17 6.94
C LYS A 1 -10.02 -4.89 5.54
N ASN A 2 -9.48 -5.87 4.82
CA ASN A 2 -9.06 -5.63 3.44
C ASN A 2 -10.33 -5.50 2.58
N HIS A 3 -10.47 -4.40 1.85
CA HIS A 3 -11.63 -4.16 0.99
C HIS A 3 -11.49 -4.84 -0.38
N ASN A 4 -10.30 -5.35 -0.71
CA ASN A 4 -10.04 -6.15 -1.90
C ASN A 4 -9.94 -7.64 -1.52
N ALA A 5 -10.99 -8.41 -1.81
CA ALA A 5 -11.05 -9.84 -1.50
C ALA A 5 -9.93 -10.63 -2.19
N ALA A 6 -9.55 -10.25 -3.41
CA ALA A 6 -8.44 -10.88 -4.14
C ALA A 6 -7.09 -10.73 -3.41
N ALA A 7 -6.95 -9.66 -2.63
CA ALA A 7 -5.76 -9.37 -1.85
C ALA A 7 -5.72 -10.07 -0.49
N ALA A 8 -6.84 -10.62 0.00
CA ALA A 8 -6.91 -11.20 1.33
C ALA A 8 -5.83 -12.28 1.59
N LYS A 9 -5.51 -13.09 0.58
CA LYS A 9 -4.57 -14.22 0.68
C LYS A 9 -3.11 -13.84 1.01
N TYR A 10 -2.70 -12.59 0.73
CA TYR A 10 -1.33 -12.11 0.95
C TYR A 10 -1.26 -10.84 1.81
N THR A 11 -2.37 -10.48 2.46
CA THR A 11 -2.38 -9.33 3.38
C THR A 11 -2.27 -9.76 4.82
N TYR A 12 -1.55 -8.95 5.58
CA TYR A 12 -1.36 -9.12 7.00
C TYR A 12 -1.89 -7.89 7.73
N ARG A 13 -2.45 -8.07 8.92
CA ARG A 13 -2.86 -6.95 9.75
C ARG A 13 -1.61 -6.16 10.17
N ALA A 14 -1.64 -4.84 10.03
CA ALA A 14 -0.54 -3.97 10.46
C ALA A 14 -0.13 -4.21 11.92
N ALA A 15 -1.09 -4.48 12.82
CA ALA A 15 -0.81 -4.83 14.22
C ALA A 15 0.04 -6.12 14.39
N ASN A 16 -0.13 -7.10 13.50
CA ASN A 16 0.68 -8.32 13.51
C ASN A 16 2.08 -8.02 12.99
N VAL A 17 2.18 -7.26 11.89
CA VAL A 17 3.46 -6.84 11.31
C VAL A 17 4.27 -6.02 12.32
N GLN A 18 3.65 -5.03 12.99
CA GLN A 18 4.25 -4.25 14.06
C GLN A 18 4.79 -5.12 15.19
N ARG A 19 4.02 -6.15 15.58
CA ARG A 19 4.44 -7.11 16.60
C ARG A 19 5.66 -7.91 16.16
N TRP A 20 5.69 -8.40 14.92
CA TRP A 20 6.82 -9.16 14.38
C TRP A 20 8.09 -8.32 14.27
N ILE A 21 7.96 -7.04 13.89
CA ILE A 21 9.09 -6.11 13.80
C ILE A 21 9.66 -5.80 15.19
N ASN A 22 8.79 -5.50 16.17
CA ASN A 22 9.24 -5.03 17.49
C ASN A 22 9.58 -6.16 18.48
N LYS A 23 9.22 -7.41 18.18
CA LYS A 23 9.49 -8.58 19.03
C LYS A 23 10.23 -9.65 18.24
N PRO A 24 11.57 -9.70 18.29
CA PRO A 24 12.39 -10.62 17.49
C PRO A 24 12.03 -12.12 17.64
N GLY A 25 11.48 -12.53 18.78
CA GLY A 25 11.00 -13.90 18.99
C GLY A 25 9.68 -14.24 18.28
N GLU A 26 8.88 -13.22 17.92
CA GLU A 26 7.60 -13.40 17.23
C GLU A 26 7.80 -13.59 15.72
N SER A 27 8.74 -12.86 15.10
CA SER A 27 9.07 -13.04 13.68
C SER A 27 9.72 -14.40 13.40
N LYS A 28 10.45 -14.98 14.36
CA LYS A 28 11.00 -16.35 14.28
C LYS A 28 9.93 -17.44 14.17
N LYS A 29 8.68 -17.15 14.57
CA LYS A 29 7.54 -18.08 14.44
C LYS A 29 6.96 -18.10 13.01
N LEU A 30 7.36 -17.16 12.15
CA LEU A 30 6.94 -17.15 10.76
C LEU A 30 7.64 -18.26 9.99
N THR A 31 6.86 -19.07 9.27
CA THR A 31 7.38 -20.17 8.45
C THR A 31 7.98 -19.69 7.12
N LYS A 32 7.88 -18.40 6.81
CA LYS A 32 8.38 -17.79 5.56
C LYS A 32 9.06 -16.46 5.87
N LYS A 33 10.10 -16.12 5.09
CA LYS A 33 10.65 -14.76 5.03
C LYS A 33 9.69 -13.90 4.21
N ILE A 34 9.28 -12.75 4.77
CA ILE A 34 8.25 -11.89 4.18
C ILE A 34 8.82 -10.48 4.03
N ILE A 35 8.56 -9.86 2.87
CA ILE A 35 8.85 -8.45 2.60
C ILE A 35 7.53 -7.78 2.20
N PHE A 36 7.34 -6.54 2.63
CA PHE A 36 6.20 -5.70 2.25
C PHE A 36 6.69 -4.54 1.40
N LEU A 37 6.26 -4.48 0.14
CA LEU A 37 6.51 -3.34 -0.73
C LEU A 37 5.37 -2.33 -0.59
N THR A 38 5.74 -1.10 -0.23
CA THR A 38 4.81 0.02 -0.07
C THR A 38 5.28 1.21 -0.89
N PHE A 39 4.34 1.92 -1.50
CA PHE A 39 4.60 3.13 -2.29
C PHE A 39 3.71 4.25 -1.79
N ASP A 40 4.32 5.38 -1.43
CA ASP A 40 3.63 6.56 -0.91
C ASP A 40 3.47 7.63 -2.01
N ASP A 41 2.67 8.66 -1.72
CA ASP A 41 2.46 9.87 -2.51
C ASP A 41 1.86 9.75 -3.92
N GLY A 42 1.61 8.52 -4.39
CA GLY A 42 0.98 8.26 -5.68
C GLY A 42 -0.54 8.58 -5.71
N PRO A 43 -1.21 8.36 -6.85
CA PRO A 43 -0.63 7.93 -8.12
C PRO A 43 0.00 9.10 -8.87
N SER A 44 1.20 8.87 -9.41
CA SER A 44 1.95 9.81 -10.26
C SER A 44 2.05 9.29 -11.69
N SER A 45 2.68 10.06 -12.58
CA SER A 45 2.95 9.64 -13.97
C SER A 45 3.81 8.37 -14.08
N LEU A 46 4.58 8.03 -13.03
CA LEU A 46 5.41 6.82 -12.98
C LEU A 46 4.65 5.59 -12.49
N THR A 47 3.53 5.76 -11.78
CA THR A 47 2.78 4.66 -11.18
C THR A 47 2.36 3.56 -12.17
N PRO A 48 1.92 3.86 -13.41
CA PRO A 48 1.63 2.82 -14.39
C PRO A 48 2.82 1.91 -14.71
N LYS A 49 4.04 2.45 -14.81
CA LYS A 49 5.26 1.67 -15.06
C LYS A 49 5.59 0.75 -13.88
N ILE A 50 5.37 1.23 -12.65
CA ILE A 50 5.54 0.40 -11.44
C ILE A 50 4.54 -0.76 -11.48
N LEU A 51 3.29 -0.52 -11.84
CA LEU A 51 2.27 -1.57 -11.97
C LEU A 51 2.64 -2.59 -13.06
N ASP A 52 3.24 -2.16 -14.18
CA ASP A 52 3.71 -3.07 -15.23
C ASP A 52 4.77 -4.04 -14.71
N VAL A 53 5.76 -3.54 -13.97
CA VAL A 53 6.81 -4.36 -13.35
C VAL A 53 6.23 -5.32 -12.31
N LEU A 54 5.39 -4.82 -11.40
CA LEU A 54 4.77 -5.66 -10.36
C LEU A 54 3.91 -6.78 -10.97
N LYS A 55 3.19 -6.50 -12.06
CA LYS A 55 2.42 -7.49 -12.80
C LYS A 55 3.30 -8.54 -13.46
N ALA A 56 4.40 -8.14 -14.10
CA ALA A 56 5.36 -9.06 -14.72
C ALA A 56 5.97 -10.02 -13.68
N GLU A 57 6.34 -9.49 -12.53
CA GLU A 57 6.91 -10.25 -11.42
C GLU A 57 5.85 -11.02 -10.59
N LYS A 58 4.56 -10.81 -10.86
CA LYS A 58 3.43 -11.39 -10.10
C LYS A 58 3.49 -11.05 -8.60
N VAL A 59 3.98 -9.85 -8.28
CA VAL A 59 4.15 -9.37 -6.90
C VAL A 59 3.09 -8.32 -6.57
N PRO A 60 2.19 -8.56 -5.60
CA PRO A 60 1.29 -7.52 -5.10
C PRO A 60 2.04 -6.52 -4.20
N ALA A 61 1.48 -5.32 -4.06
CA ALA A 61 2.05 -4.23 -3.26
C ALA A 61 0.94 -3.42 -2.59
N THR A 62 1.32 -2.51 -1.69
CA THR A 62 0.40 -1.54 -1.08
C THR A 62 0.72 -0.12 -1.56
N PHE A 63 -0.28 0.59 -2.05
CA PHE A 63 -0.17 1.99 -2.47
C PHE A 63 -0.89 2.89 -1.46
N PHE A 64 -0.12 3.76 -0.82
CA PHE A 64 -0.62 4.85 0.03
C PHE A 64 -0.77 6.09 -0.86
N VAL A 65 -2.00 6.37 -1.28
CA VAL A 65 -2.31 7.38 -2.29
C VAL A 65 -2.75 8.71 -1.70
N LEU A 66 -2.40 9.82 -2.35
CA LEU A 66 -2.92 11.14 -1.99
C LEU A 66 -4.34 11.33 -2.53
N GLY A 67 -5.25 11.75 -1.67
CA GLY A 67 -6.64 12.01 -2.05
C GLY A 67 -6.77 13.03 -3.18
N LYS A 68 -5.94 14.10 -3.19
CA LYS A 68 -5.96 15.13 -4.24
C LYS A 68 -5.59 14.60 -5.63
N GLU A 69 -4.84 13.50 -5.69
CA GLU A 69 -4.38 12.90 -6.94
C GLU A 69 -5.42 11.91 -7.51
N ALA A 70 -6.38 11.46 -6.70
CA ALA A 70 -7.36 10.45 -7.11
C ALA A 70 -8.28 10.85 -8.28
N PRO A 71 -8.82 12.10 -8.35
CA PRO A 71 -9.76 12.47 -9.42
C PRO A 71 -9.18 12.35 -10.84
N LYS A 72 -7.89 12.70 -11.01
CA LYS A 72 -7.19 12.60 -12.30
C LYS A 72 -6.60 11.22 -12.59
N ASN A 73 -6.51 10.34 -11.59
CA ASN A 73 -5.90 9.01 -11.68
C ASN A 73 -6.89 7.85 -11.49
N LYS A 74 -8.18 8.06 -11.77
CA LYS A 74 -9.24 7.03 -11.56
C LYS A 74 -8.93 5.71 -12.27
N SER A 75 -8.39 5.75 -13.50
CA SER A 75 -8.01 4.56 -14.26
C SER A 75 -6.88 3.79 -13.58
N THR A 76 -5.84 4.49 -13.14
CA THR A 76 -4.71 3.91 -12.39
C THR A 76 -5.16 3.29 -11.08
N LEU A 77 -6.04 3.94 -10.32
CA LEU A 77 -6.58 3.39 -9.07
C LEU A 77 -7.41 2.12 -9.31
N ARG A 78 -8.25 2.10 -10.36
CA ARG A 78 -9.00 0.90 -10.75
C ARG A 78 -8.06 -0.24 -11.14
N ARG A 79 -7.00 0.06 -11.88
CA ARG A 79 -5.97 -0.89 -12.26
C ARG A 79 -5.27 -1.49 -11.03
N MET A 80 -4.90 -0.67 -10.04
CA MET A 80 -4.33 -1.16 -8.78
C MET A 80 -5.22 -2.22 -8.12
N ILE A 81 -6.51 -1.95 -8.00
CA ILE A 81 -7.47 -2.87 -7.36
C ILE A 81 -7.62 -4.15 -8.21
N ALA A 82 -7.79 -4.00 -9.52
CA ALA A 82 -7.98 -5.11 -10.45
C ALA A 82 -6.76 -6.04 -10.53
N GLU A 83 -5.55 -5.50 -10.39
CA GLU A 83 -4.29 -6.26 -10.37
C GLU A 83 -3.94 -6.81 -8.98
N GLY A 84 -4.82 -6.62 -7.98
CA GLY A 84 -4.69 -7.23 -6.65
C GLY A 84 -3.88 -6.40 -5.65
N HIS A 85 -3.53 -5.16 -5.96
CA HIS A 85 -2.84 -4.31 -4.99
C HIS A 85 -3.78 -3.85 -3.88
N ALA A 86 -3.20 -3.55 -2.71
CA ALA A 86 -3.90 -2.84 -1.66
C ALA A 86 -3.79 -1.33 -1.92
N VAL A 87 -4.88 -0.60 -1.74
CA VAL A 87 -4.93 0.86 -1.91
C VAL A 87 -5.46 1.47 -0.62
N THR A 88 -4.76 2.47 -0.10
CA THR A 88 -5.11 3.19 1.14
C THR A 88 -4.71 4.65 1.02
N ILE A 89 -5.21 5.51 1.90
CA ILE A 89 -5.01 6.96 1.82
C ILE A 89 -3.76 7.38 2.60
N HIS A 90 -2.92 8.22 1.99
CA HIS A 90 -1.75 8.90 2.58
C HIS A 90 -2.03 10.38 2.85
N SER A 91 -3.14 10.67 3.52
CA SER A 91 -3.78 12.00 3.58
C SER A 91 -4.39 12.47 2.25
N TYR A 92 -5.05 13.63 2.28
CA TYR A 92 -5.57 14.26 1.07
C TYR A 92 -4.50 15.08 0.34
N SER A 93 -3.79 15.96 1.05
CA SER A 93 -2.96 17.01 0.46
C SER A 93 -1.45 16.80 0.61
N HIS A 94 -1.02 15.97 1.56
CA HIS A 94 0.35 15.89 2.05
C HIS A 94 0.90 17.25 2.56
N ASN A 95 0.01 18.13 3.04
CA ASN A 95 0.43 19.41 3.60
C ASN A 95 0.38 19.36 5.13
N TYR A 96 1.56 19.34 5.74
CA TYR A 96 1.73 19.21 7.19
C TYR A 96 0.92 20.26 7.97
N ASN A 97 0.92 21.52 7.54
CA ASN A 97 0.22 22.60 8.26
C ASN A 97 -1.30 22.42 8.29
N TYR A 98 -1.88 21.82 7.25
CA TYR A 98 -3.31 21.48 7.23
C TYR A 98 -3.61 20.23 8.05
N LEU A 99 -2.71 19.25 8.06
CA LEU A 99 -2.90 17.97 8.75
C LEU A 99 -2.68 18.09 10.26
N TYR A 100 -1.76 18.97 10.67
CA TYR A 100 -1.37 19.18 12.06
C TYR A 100 -1.31 20.67 12.38
N PRO A 101 -2.46 21.38 12.36
CA PRO A 101 -2.48 22.79 12.69
C PRO A 101 -2.00 23.02 14.12
N GLY A 102 -1.07 23.96 14.31
CA GLY A 102 -0.56 24.35 15.63
C GLY A 102 0.47 23.41 16.24
N ARG A 103 1.07 22.50 15.46
CA ARG A 103 2.31 21.79 15.82
C ARG A 103 3.52 22.41 15.13
#